data_AF-A0A2R8CIQ0-F1
#
_entry.id   AF-A0A2R8CIQ0-F1
#
_cell.length_a   1.000
_cell.length_b   1.000
_cell.length_c   1.000
_cell.angle_alpha   90.00
_cell.angle_beta   90.00
_cell.angle_gamma   90.00
#
_symmetry.space_group_name_H-M   'P 1'
#
loop_
_entity.id
_entity.type
_entity.pdbx_description
1 polymer ?
#
loop_
_entity_poly.entity_id
_entity_poly.type
_entity_poly.pdbx_seq_one_letter_code
_entity_poly.pdbx_strand_id
1 'polypeptide(L)'
;MAVDRTSKFVHARLYKKANRDQAAAFLEDVVQQLPYRVHMVLTDNGAQFAKRRGTESYKPHRFDVVYREHDIEHRLTRPFHPWTNGQVERMNRILKDTMTRSCHYATLEELADHLKNYLWAYNSARPLRSLKGKTPIGFILKDGRMTRTGSIRIRTTTSRDQTSRRGASSSIYVSKRS
;
A
#
# COMPACT_ATOMS: atom_id res chain seq x y z
N MET A 1 1.13 2.03 -0.12
CA MET A 1 0.98 0.72 -0.78
C MET A 1 0.20 -0.22 0.12
N ALA A 2 -0.62 -1.06 -0.48
CA ALA A 2 -1.43 -2.11 0.13
C ALA A 2 -1.04 -3.46 -0.47
N VAL A 3 -1.00 -4.50 0.35
CA VAL A 3 -0.80 -5.88 -0.08
C VAL A 3 -1.82 -6.76 0.63
N ASP A 4 -2.62 -7.50 -0.14
CA ASP A 4 -3.48 -8.54 0.40
C ASP A 4 -2.64 -9.76 0.79
N ARG A 5 -2.81 -10.22 2.03
CA ARG A 5 -1.98 -11.29 2.58
C ARG A 5 -2.20 -12.64 1.92
N THR A 6 -3.37 -12.86 1.33
CA THR A 6 -3.83 -14.16 0.86
C THR A 6 -3.59 -14.28 -0.64
N SER A 7 -4.23 -13.42 -1.41
CA SER A 7 -4.15 -13.33 -2.87
C SER A 7 -2.85 -12.73 -3.39
N LYS A 8 -2.05 -12.09 -2.52
CA LYS A 8 -0.85 -11.33 -2.91
C LYS A 8 -1.14 -10.16 -3.86
N PHE A 9 -2.40 -9.76 -3.99
CA PHE A 9 -2.78 -8.57 -4.75
C PHE A 9 -2.06 -7.35 -4.17
N VAL A 10 -1.54 -6.50 -5.05
CA VAL A 10 -0.80 -5.30 -4.66
C VAL A 10 -1.42 -4.07 -5.29
N HIS A 11 -1.63 -3.06 -4.46
CA HIS A 11 -2.06 -1.75 -4.91
C HIS A 11 -1.14 -0.66 -4.38
N ALA A 12 -0.69 0.25 -5.23
CA ALA A 12 0.15 1.37 -4.82
C ALA A 12 -0.19 2.63 -5.60
N ARG A 13 -0.09 3.77 -4.92
CA ARG A 13 -0.18 5.10 -5.52
C ARG A 13 0.96 5.98 -5.01
N LEU A 14 1.31 6.96 -5.84
CA LEU A 14 2.25 8.01 -5.51
C LEU A 14 1.51 9.24 -5.01
N TYR A 15 2.03 9.85 -3.96
CA TYR A 15 1.46 11.04 -3.35
C TYR A 15 2.58 12.04 -3.11
N LYS A 16 2.33 13.33 -3.38
CA LYS A 16 3.30 14.40 -3.08
C LYS A 16 3.52 14.59 -1.57
N LYS A 17 2.53 14.24 -0.76
CA LYS A 17 2.57 14.35 0.71
C LYS A 17 1.88 13.16 1.36
N ALA A 18 2.50 12.61 2.40
CA ALA A 18 1.89 11.60 3.27
C ALA A 18 1.09 12.29 4.40
N ASN A 19 -0.19 12.55 4.15
CA ASN A 19 -1.11 13.10 5.15
C ASN A 19 -2.35 12.19 5.32
N ARG A 20 -3.18 12.49 6.32
CA ARG A 20 -4.37 11.69 6.65
C ARG A 20 -5.37 11.60 5.51
N ASP A 21 -5.57 12.68 4.75
CA ASP A 21 -6.53 12.74 3.65
C ASP A 21 -6.11 11.84 2.49
N GLN A 22 -4.84 11.92 2.11
CA GLN A 22 -4.28 11.06 1.06
C GLN A 22 -4.31 9.60 1.47
N ALA A 23 -4.08 9.32 2.75
CA ALA A 23 -4.06 7.97 3.25
C ALA A 23 -5.50 7.40 3.36
N ALA A 24 -6.52 8.20 3.70
CA ALA A 24 -7.93 7.80 3.64
C ALA A 24 -8.39 7.55 2.20
N ALA A 25 -8.08 8.48 1.28
CA ALA A 25 -8.35 8.30 -0.16
C ALA A 25 -7.65 7.06 -0.73
N PHE A 26 -6.44 6.75 -0.26
CA PHE A 26 -5.74 5.53 -0.62
C PHE A 26 -6.49 4.28 -0.18
N LEU A 27 -7.01 4.25 1.05
CA LEU A 27 -7.77 3.10 1.55
C LEU A 27 -9.07 2.91 0.75
N GLU A 28 -9.79 4.00 0.49
CA GLU A 28 -11.02 3.97 -0.31
C GLU A 28 -10.76 3.37 -1.70
N ASP A 29 -9.72 3.86 -2.38
CA ASP A 29 -9.30 3.35 -3.68
C ASP A 29 -8.90 1.86 -3.62
N VAL A 30 -8.20 1.42 -2.57
CA VAL A 30 -7.88 -0.01 -2.39
C VAL A 30 -9.14 -0.87 -2.27
N VAL A 31 -10.13 -0.42 -1.49
CA VAL A 31 -11.38 -1.17 -1.29
C VAL A 31 -12.16 -1.27 -2.61
N GLN A 32 -12.21 -0.18 -3.39
CA GLN A 32 -12.90 -0.16 -4.68
C GLN A 32 -12.26 -1.06 -5.75
N GLN A 33 -10.96 -1.34 -5.67
CA GLN A 33 -10.25 -2.20 -6.64
C GLN A 33 -10.45 -3.70 -6.37
N LEU A 34 -11.01 -4.08 -5.22
CA LEU A 34 -11.12 -5.48 -4.83
C LEU A 34 -12.54 -6.00 -5.05
N PRO A 35 -12.72 -7.17 -5.70
CA PRO A 35 -14.04 -7.74 -5.94
C PRO A 35 -14.59 -8.49 -4.70
N TYR A 36 -14.09 -8.17 -3.50
CA TYR A 36 -14.47 -8.80 -2.24
C TYR A 36 -14.37 -7.82 -1.08
N ARG A 37 -15.14 -8.07 -0.02
CA ARG A 37 -15.12 -7.24 1.18
C ARG A 37 -13.81 -7.40 1.96
N VAL A 38 -13.22 -6.28 2.33
CA VAL A 38 -12.11 -6.23 3.29
C VAL A 38 -12.70 -6.25 4.70
N HIS A 39 -12.24 -7.14 5.58
CA HIS A 39 -12.68 -7.12 6.99
C HIS A 39 -11.61 -6.60 7.94
N MET A 40 -10.34 -6.61 7.53
CA MET A 40 -9.24 -6.22 8.39
C MET A 40 -8.19 -5.48 7.61
N VAL A 41 -7.81 -4.31 8.11
CA VAL A 41 -6.68 -3.53 7.63
C VAL A 41 -5.64 -3.45 8.74
N LEU A 42 -4.42 -3.89 8.44
CA LEU A 42 -3.28 -3.74 9.33
C LEU A 42 -2.37 -2.63 8.82
N THR A 43 -2.18 -1.57 9.61
CA THR A 43 -1.27 -0.46 9.28
C THR A 43 -0.08 -0.39 10.23
N ASP A 44 0.97 0.31 9.84
CA ASP A 44 2.01 0.72 10.78
C ASP A 44 1.53 1.84 11.72
N ASN A 45 2.36 2.18 12.71
CA ASN A 45 2.09 3.26 13.68
C ASN A 45 2.37 4.67 13.11
N GLY A 46 2.33 4.83 11.78
CA GLY A 46 2.49 6.13 11.15
C GLY A 46 1.43 7.14 11.62
N ALA A 47 1.81 8.41 11.78
CA ALA A 47 0.93 9.48 12.28
C ALA A 47 -0.31 9.74 11.39
N GLN A 48 -0.26 9.27 10.14
CA GLN A 48 -1.34 9.27 9.16
C GLN A 48 -2.38 8.17 9.39
N PHE A 49 -2.04 7.08 10.09
CA PHE A 49 -2.93 5.95 10.36
C PHE A 49 -3.33 5.85 11.83
N ALA A 50 -2.52 6.40 12.74
CA ALA A 50 -2.76 6.37 14.16
C ALA A 50 -2.83 7.79 14.73
N LYS A 51 -3.73 7.98 15.69
CA LYS A 51 -3.70 9.15 16.60
C LYS A 51 -2.38 9.13 17.37
N ARG A 52 -1.78 10.30 17.55
CA ARG A 52 -0.65 10.44 18.48
C ARG A 52 -1.15 10.23 19.91
N ARG A 53 -0.56 9.27 20.62
CA ARG A 53 -0.83 9.03 22.05
C ARG A 53 -0.66 10.34 22.83
N GLY A 54 -1.67 10.70 23.63
CA GLY A 54 -1.62 11.85 24.54
C GLY A 54 -1.98 13.23 23.94
N THR A 55 -2.19 13.36 22.63
CA THR A 55 -2.45 14.69 22.01
C THR A 55 -3.72 14.77 21.16
N GLU A 56 -4.28 13.63 20.74
CA GLU A 56 -5.37 13.62 19.75
C GLU A 56 -6.57 12.73 20.15
N SER A 57 -6.67 12.34 21.41
CA SER A 57 -7.66 11.39 21.94
C SER A 57 -9.10 11.73 21.51
N TYR A 58 -9.44 13.03 21.53
CA TYR A 58 -10.79 13.56 21.32
C TYR A 58 -11.20 13.84 19.86
N LYS A 59 -10.28 13.85 18.90
CA LYS A 59 -10.64 14.15 17.49
C LYS A 59 -10.95 12.86 16.73
N PRO A 60 -12.09 12.75 16.00
CA PRO A 60 -12.31 11.64 15.08
C PRO A 60 -11.16 11.58 14.08
N HIS A 61 -10.51 10.43 13.94
CA HIS A 61 -9.47 10.29 12.94
C HIS A 61 -10.18 10.06 11.59
N ARG A 62 -9.81 10.77 10.52
CA ARG A 62 -10.53 10.68 9.22
C ARG A 62 -10.59 9.24 8.66
N PHE A 63 -9.63 8.38 9.00
CA PHE A 63 -9.71 6.95 8.68
C PHE A 63 -10.85 6.21 9.39
N ASP A 64 -11.24 6.64 10.58
CA ASP A 64 -12.29 6.00 11.35
C ASP A 64 -13.63 6.05 10.60
N VAL A 65 -13.80 6.98 9.67
CA VAL A 65 -14.98 7.06 8.79
C VAL A 65 -14.94 5.92 7.78
N VAL A 66 -13.88 5.81 6.98
CA VAL A 66 -13.71 4.75 5.97
C VAL A 66 -13.80 3.36 6.61
N TYR A 67 -13.19 3.17 7.78
CA TYR A 67 -13.29 1.89 8.48
C TYR A 67 -14.71 1.56 8.94
N ARG A 68 -15.48 2.56 9.40
CA ARG A 68 -16.88 2.34 9.81
C ARG A 68 -17.80 2.11 8.63
N GLU A 69 -17.64 2.87 7.55
CA GLU A 69 -18.47 2.76 6.33
C GLU A 69 -18.35 1.38 5.68
N HIS A 70 -17.13 0.79 5.68
CA HIS A 70 -16.86 -0.51 5.07
C HIS A 70 -16.89 -1.68 6.06
N ASP A 71 -17.22 -1.42 7.34
CA ASP A 71 -17.16 -2.38 8.45
C ASP A 71 -15.79 -3.12 8.50
N ILE A 72 -14.71 -2.34 8.45
CA ILE A 72 -13.32 -2.82 8.46
C ILE A 72 -12.75 -2.71 9.86
N GLU A 73 -12.25 -3.83 10.39
CA GLU A 73 -11.44 -3.84 11.60
C GLU A 73 -10.05 -3.24 11.32
N HIS A 74 -9.73 -2.11 11.95
CA HIS A 74 -8.40 -1.52 11.89
C HIS A 74 -7.51 -2.05 13.01
N ARG A 75 -6.34 -2.60 12.64
CA ARG A 75 -5.30 -3.00 13.58
C ARG A 75 -4.00 -2.25 13.29
N LEU A 76 -3.28 -1.91 14.35
CA LEU A 76 -1.91 -1.40 14.25
C LEU A 76 -0.92 -2.54 14.42
N THR A 77 0.19 -2.49 13.68
CA THR A 77 1.30 -3.41 13.92
C THR A 77 1.89 -3.16 15.29
N ARG A 78 2.11 -4.24 16.05
CA ARG A 78 2.84 -4.15 17.31
C ARG A 78 4.27 -3.63 17.04
N PRO A 79 4.77 -2.70 17.88
CA PRO A 79 6.18 -2.28 17.83
C PRO A 79 7.11 -3.50 17.89
N PHE A 80 8.22 -3.47 17.14
CA PHE A 80 9.26 -4.53 17.14
C PHE A 80 8.86 -5.91 16.59
N HIS A 81 7.82 -6.00 15.74
CA HIS A 81 7.44 -7.24 15.05
C HIS A 81 7.68 -7.19 13.52
N PRO A 82 8.93 -7.17 13.05
CA PRO A 82 9.28 -6.92 11.64
C PRO A 82 8.68 -7.94 10.66
N TRP A 83 8.47 -9.18 11.07
CA TRP A 83 7.87 -10.22 10.22
C TRP A 83 6.42 -9.92 9.83
N THR A 84 5.71 -9.08 10.60
CA THR A 84 4.34 -8.68 10.27
C THR A 84 4.27 -7.74 9.07
N ASN A 85 5.36 -7.07 8.69
CA ASN A 85 5.40 -6.18 7.52
C ASN A 85 6.26 -6.71 6.36
N GLY A 86 6.86 -7.89 6.49
CA GLY A 86 7.81 -8.42 5.50
C GLY A 86 7.28 -8.55 4.06
N GLN A 87 5.98 -8.78 3.86
CA GLN A 87 5.38 -8.83 2.51
C GLN A 87 5.36 -7.46 1.83
N VAL A 88 4.92 -6.44 2.56
CA VAL A 88 4.86 -5.06 2.06
C VAL A 88 6.28 -4.51 1.87
N GLU A 89 7.20 -4.81 2.80
CA GLU A 89 8.63 -4.44 2.67
C GLU A 89 9.30 -5.10 1.47
N ARG A 90 9.08 -6.40 1.27
CA ARG A 90 9.62 -7.14 0.13
C ARG A 90 9.09 -6.57 -1.18
N MET A 91 7.79 -6.30 -1.27
CA MET A 91 7.19 -5.70 -2.47
C MET A 91 7.74 -4.29 -2.70
N ASN A 92 7.85 -3.46 -1.65
CA ASN A 92 8.45 -2.13 -1.75
C ASN A 92 9.89 -2.19 -2.27
N ARG A 93 10.68 -3.19 -1.87
CA ARG A 93 12.03 -3.40 -2.38
C ARG A 93 12.03 -3.85 -3.85
N ILE A 94 11.12 -4.72 -4.24
CA ILE A 94 10.98 -5.14 -5.64
C ILE A 94 10.62 -3.94 -6.53
N LEU A 95 9.67 -3.10 -6.09
CA LEU A 95 9.29 -1.88 -6.80
C LEU A 95 10.46 -0.90 -6.91
N LYS A 96 11.23 -0.68 -5.82
CA LYS A 96 12.50 0.09 -5.88
C LYS A 96 13.40 -0.42 -6.98
N ASP A 97 13.78 -1.68 -6.83
CA ASP A 97 14.85 -2.25 -7.64
C ASP A 97 14.43 -2.27 -9.10
N THR A 98 13.15 -2.48 -9.40
CA THR A 98 12.62 -2.40 -10.77
C THR A 98 12.61 -0.96 -11.27
N MET A 99 12.03 -0.02 -10.52
CA MET A 99 11.79 1.35 -11.01
C MET A 99 13.07 2.17 -11.09
N THR A 100 14.03 1.98 -10.17
CA THR A 100 15.32 2.67 -10.17
C THR A 100 16.29 2.13 -11.23
N ARG A 101 16.21 0.84 -11.57
CA ARG A 101 17.06 0.26 -12.62
C ARG A 101 16.57 0.54 -14.03
N SER A 102 15.26 0.80 -14.20
CA SER A 102 14.65 0.80 -15.52
C SER A 102 14.64 2.16 -16.20
N CYS A 103 14.54 3.29 -15.47
CA CYS A 103 14.43 4.61 -16.12
C CYS A 103 14.91 5.78 -15.24
N HIS A 104 15.40 6.83 -15.88
CA HIS A 104 15.32 8.20 -15.37
C HIS A 104 13.98 8.79 -15.82
N TYR A 105 13.09 9.13 -14.89
CA TYR A 105 11.81 9.77 -15.22
C TYR A 105 11.97 11.28 -15.22
N ALA A 106 11.40 11.95 -16.22
CA ALA A 106 11.37 13.40 -16.30
C ALA A 106 10.26 14.00 -15.42
N THR A 107 9.17 13.25 -15.18
CA THR A 107 8.00 13.72 -14.44
C THR A 107 7.47 12.69 -13.43
N LEU A 108 6.58 13.12 -12.52
CA LEU A 108 5.91 12.22 -11.58
C LEU A 108 4.90 11.33 -12.29
N GLU A 109 4.30 11.86 -13.34
CA GLU A 109 3.25 11.27 -14.13
C GLU A 109 3.78 10.04 -14.88
N GLU A 110 4.90 10.15 -15.59
CA GLU A 110 5.58 9.03 -16.28
C GLU A 110 5.85 7.85 -15.34
N LEU A 111 6.29 8.20 -14.15
CA LEU A 111 6.62 7.28 -13.09
C LEU A 111 5.36 6.64 -12.45
N ALA A 112 4.29 7.41 -12.30
CA ALA A 112 3.00 6.89 -11.87
C ALA A 112 2.42 5.91 -12.91
N ASP A 113 2.58 6.21 -14.20
CA ASP A 113 2.17 5.34 -15.30
C ASP A 113 3.01 4.06 -15.34
N HIS A 114 4.33 4.15 -15.18
CA HIS A 114 5.15 2.95 -15.10
C HIS A 114 4.79 2.10 -13.86
N LEU A 115 4.55 2.72 -12.71
CA LEU A 115 4.05 2.01 -11.52
C LEU A 115 2.73 1.28 -11.82
N LYS A 116 1.78 1.96 -12.46
CA LYS A 116 0.49 1.38 -12.86
C LYS A 116 0.68 0.19 -13.79
N ASN A 117 1.52 0.32 -14.82
CA ASN A 117 1.80 -0.76 -15.77
C ASN A 117 2.46 -1.97 -15.09
N TYR A 118 3.43 -1.72 -14.18
CA TYR A 118 4.06 -2.78 -13.41
C TYR A 118 3.05 -3.51 -12.52
N LEU A 119 2.21 -2.79 -11.79
CA LEU A 119 1.19 -3.38 -10.93
C LEU A 119 0.16 -4.17 -11.73
N TRP A 120 -0.25 -3.66 -12.89
CA TRP A 120 -1.12 -4.39 -13.81
C TRP A 120 -0.48 -5.71 -14.24
N ALA A 121 0.77 -5.69 -14.71
CA ALA A 121 1.48 -6.90 -15.11
C ALA A 121 1.67 -7.88 -13.93
N TYR A 122 2.02 -7.38 -12.74
CA TYR A 122 2.17 -8.19 -11.55
C TYR A 122 0.84 -8.85 -11.13
N ASN A 123 -0.26 -8.11 -11.09
CA ASN A 123 -1.56 -8.60 -10.61
C ASN A 123 -2.27 -9.49 -11.63
N SER A 124 -2.10 -9.24 -12.93
CA SER A 124 -2.87 -9.88 -14.00
C SER A 124 -2.08 -10.90 -14.82
N ALA A 125 -0.79 -10.67 -15.05
CA ALA A 125 0.00 -11.42 -16.05
C ALA A 125 1.11 -12.28 -15.45
N ARG A 126 1.48 -12.09 -14.17
CA ARG A 126 2.60 -12.81 -13.53
C ARG A 126 2.12 -13.93 -12.59
N PRO A 127 2.27 -15.21 -12.96
CA PRO A 127 2.04 -16.34 -12.06
C PRO A 127 2.95 -16.30 -10.82
N LEU A 128 2.38 -16.57 -9.66
CA LEU A 128 3.12 -16.63 -8.40
C LEU A 128 3.20 -18.07 -7.89
N ARG A 129 4.42 -18.52 -7.56
CA ARG A 129 4.64 -19.83 -6.94
C ARG A 129 3.86 -19.99 -5.62
N SER A 130 3.77 -18.92 -4.83
CA SER A 130 2.99 -18.88 -3.59
C SER A 130 1.48 -19.06 -3.79
N LEU A 131 0.99 -18.87 -5.02
CA LEU A 131 -0.41 -19.05 -5.42
C LEU A 131 -0.59 -20.28 -6.33
N LYS A 132 0.30 -21.27 -6.22
CA LYS A 132 0.27 -22.50 -7.04
C LYS A 132 0.24 -22.21 -8.55
N GLY A 133 0.99 -21.19 -8.99
CA GLY A 133 1.06 -20.80 -10.41
C GLY A 133 -0.10 -19.94 -10.90
N LYS A 134 -0.96 -19.42 -10.02
CA LYS A 134 -1.97 -18.42 -10.39
C LYS A 134 -1.41 -17.00 -10.29
N THR A 135 -1.96 -16.08 -11.09
CA THR A 135 -1.77 -14.63 -10.88
C THR A 135 -2.61 -14.16 -9.69
N PRO A 136 -2.31 -13.03 -9.05
CA PRO A 136 -3.15 -12.49 -7.97
C PRO A 136 -4.62 -12.36 -8.36
N ILE A 137 -4.94 -11.76 -9.51
CA ILE A 137 -6.30 -11.66 -10.02
C ILE A 137 -6.87 -13.05 -10.34
N GLY A 138 -6.09 -13.90 -11.00
CA GLY A 138 -6.53 -15.27 -11.31
C GLY A 138 -6.85 -16.09 -10.05
N PHE A 139 -6.12 -15.87 -8.95
CA PHE A 139 -6.39 -16.48 -7.65
C PHE A 139 -7.70 -15.94 -7.06
N ILE A 140 -7.91 -14.62 -7.11
CA ILE A 140 -9.14 -13.98 -6.63
C ILE A 140 -10.37 -14.51 -7.38
N LEU A 141 -10.29 -14.59 -8.71
CA LEU A 141 -11.41 -15.03 -9.56
C LEU A 141 -11.68 -16.54 -9.47
N LYS A 142 -10.64 -17.40 -9.47
CA LYS A 142 -10.82 -18.86 -9.47
C LYS A 142 -11.18 -19.44 -8.11
N ASP A 143 -10.54 -18.98 -7.03
CA ASP A 143 -10.71 -19.63 -5.73
C ASP A 143 -12.00 -19.22 -5.01
N GLY A 144 -12.93 -18.54 -5.69
CA GLY A 144 -14.34 -18.46 -5.29
C GLY A 144 -14.54 -17.99 -3.85
N ARG A 145 -13.61 -17.21 -3.31
CA ARG A 145 -13.71 -16.62 -1.97
C ARG A 145 -14.50 -15.32 -1.99
N MET A 146 -15.47 -15.20 -2.90
CA MET A 146 -16.46 -14.12 -2.92
C MET A 146 -17.28 -14.04 -1.62
N THR A 147 -17.21 -15.07 -0.76
CA THR A 147 -17.81 -15.10 0.58
C THR A 147 -16.80 -14.92 1.73
N ARG A 148 -15.49 -14.85 1.46
CA ARG A 148 -14.46 -14.75 2.50
C ARG A 148 -13.81 -13.39 2.47
N THR A 149 -14.01 -12.70 3.56
CA THR A 149 -13.43 -11.41 3.84
C THR A 149 -11.89 -11.42 3.70
N GLY A 150 -11.34 -10.39 3.05
CA GLY A 150 -9.89 -10.24 2.83
C GLY A 150 -9.20 -9.42 3.91
N SER A 151 -7.90 -9.66 4.14
CA SER A 151 -7.10 -8.88 5.09
C SER A 151 -5.94 -8.21 4.37
N ILE A 152 -5.91 -6.88 4.47
CA ILE A 152 -4.97 -6.05 3.75
C ILE A 152 -3.94 -5.49 4.72
N ARG A 153 -2.70 -5.46 4.29
CA ARG A 153 -1.63 -4.71 4.96
C ARG A 153 -1.36 -3.43 4.21
N ILE A 154 -1.44 -2.30 4.89
CA ILE A 154 -1.12 -0.99 4.32
C ILE A 154 0.14 -0.46 4.97
N ARG A 155 1.04 0.05 4.13
CA ARG A 155 2.20 0.82 4.58
C ARG A 155 2.40 2.03 3.68
N THR A 156 2.69 3.14 4.33
CA THR A 156 3.33 4.30 3.72
C THR A 156 4.81 4.23 4.02
N THR A 157 5.63 4.38 2.99
CA THR A 157 7.05 4.68 3.17
C THR A 157 7.19 6.20 3.04
N THR A 158 8.05 6.84 3.82
CA THR A 158 8.42 8.27 3.63
C THR A 158 9.93 8.32 3.42
N SER A 159 10.40 9.06 2.41
CA SER A 159 11.84 9.35 2.20
C SER A 159 12.11 10.80 2.60
N ARG A 160 13.18 11.06 3.36
CA ARG A 160 13.76 12.40 3.52
C ARG A 160 14.99 12.46 2.63
N ASP A 161 14.96 13.28 1.59
CA ASP A 161 16.15 13.64 0.83
C ASP A 161 16.74 14.92 1.43
N GLN A 162 18.03 14.92 1.74
CA GLN A 162 18.77 16.12 2.17
C GLN A 162 19.50 16.81 1.01
N THR A 163 19.30 16.38 -0.24
CA THR A 163 20.07 16.88 -1.38
C THR A 163 19.21 17.27 -2.57
N SER A 164 18.66 18.50 -2.55
CA SER A 164 18.52 19.34 -3.77
C SER A 164 17.86 20.69 -3.44
N ARG A 165 18.63 21.76 -3.58
CA ARG A 165 18.11 23.11 -3.81
C ARG A 165 17.52 23.13 -5.22
N ARG A 166 16.23 23.51 -5.33
CA ARG A 166 15.42 23.82 -6.53
C ARG A 166 14.38 22.74 -6.90
N GLY A 167 13.11 23.10 -6.64
CA GLY A 167 11.97 22.89 -7.53
C GLY A 167 11.43 21.46 -7.74
N ALA A 168 10.15 21.27 -7.38
CA ALA A 168 9.28 20.11 -7.69
C ALA A 168 9.66 18.76 -7.03
N SER A 169 9.25 18.60 -5.77
CA SER A 169 9.32 17.32 -5.05
C SER A 169 8.08 16.47 -5.36
N SER A 170 8.32 15.38 -6.07
CA SER A 170 7.31 14.41 -6.49
C SER A 170 7.74 13.03 -6.00
N SER A 171 7.14 12.56 -4.90
CA SER A 171 7.64 11.40 -4.16
C SER A 171 7.25 10.07 -4.83
N ILE A 172 8.23 9.35 -5.40
CA ILE A 172 8.22 7.88 -5.26
C ILE A 172 8.68 7.57 -3.85
N TYR A 173 7.78 7.03 -3.05
CA TYR A 173 8.12 6.66 -1.69
C TYR A 173 8.78 5.30 -1.62
N VAL A 174 10.09 5.27 -1.84
CA VAL A 174 10.85 4.04 -1.67
C VAL A 174 12.34 4.30 -1.34
N SER A 175 12.71 4.22 -0.04
CA SER A 175 14.09 4.46 0.47
C SER A 175 14.86 3.19 0.89
N LYS A 176 16.16 3.12 0.56
CA LYS A 176 17.23 2.27 1.15
C LYS A 176 18.33 3.30 1.55
N ARG A 177 19.12 3.20 2.62
CA ARG A 177 19.90 2.08 3.18
C ARG A 177 20.42 2.38 4.60
N SER A 178 20.91 1.28 5.18
CA SER A 178 21.91 1.07 6.25
C SER A 178 21.48 1.44 7.65
#